data_AF-A0A442AK64-F1
#
_entry.id   AF-A0A442AK64-F1
#
_cell.length_a   1.000
_cell.length_b   1.000
_cell.length_c   1.000
_cell.angle_alpha   90.00
_cell.angle_beta   90.00
_cell.angle_gamma   90.00
#
_symmetry.space_group_name_H-M   'P 1'
#
loop_
_entity.id
_entity.type
_entity.pdbx_description
1 polymer ?
#
loop_
_entity_poly.entity_id
_entity_poly.type
_entity_poly.pdbx_seq_one_letter_code
_entity_poly.pdbx_strand_id
1 'polypeptide(L)'
;ETMHFDAVINTTGPAHGKILRTNPALRSLGDAGLIRIDSHGLGIATGRDSRAVGPDGEPVPGLFIAGPLARGTFGELMGLPEVAR
;
A
#
# COMPACT_ATOMS: atom_id res chain seq x y z
N GLU A 1 23.93 0.81 -15.07
CA GLU A 1 24.74 2.02 -15.32
C GLU A 1 24.86 2.80 -14.02
N THR A 2 25.97 3.50 -13.79
CA THR A 2 26.25 4.22 -12.54
C THR A 2 26.54 5.69 -12.86
N MET A 3 25.97 6.61 -12.08
CA MET A 3 26.12 8.07 -12.23
C MET A 3 26.60 8.72 -10.93
N HIS A 4 27.29 9.87 -11.02
CA HIS A 4 27.73 10.68 -9.88
C HIS A 4 26.93 11.97 -9.80
N PHE A 5 26.62 12.39 -8.56
CA PHE A 5 25.85 13.60 -8.25
C PHE A 5 26.43 14.26 -7.00
N ASP A 6 26.32 15.58 -6.90
CA ASP A 6 26.73 16.32 -5.69
C ASP A 6 25.74 16.13 -4.53
N ALA A 7 24.45 15.90 -4.84
CA ALA A 7 23.40 15.57 -3.87
C ALA A 7 22.29 14.72 -4.50
N VAL A 8 21.62 13.90 -3.70
CA VAL A 8 20.45 13.09 -4.09
C VAL A 8 19.36 13.24 -3.03
N ILE A 9 18.13 13.58 -3.46
CA ILE A 9 16.95 13.65 -2.59
C ILE A 9 15.97 12.57 -3.04
N ASN A 10 15.65 11.64 -2.14
CA ASN A 10 14.71 10.56 -2.42
C ASN A 10 13.27 10.97 -2.05
N THR A 11 12.45 11.27 -3.05
CA THR A 11 11.06 11.72 -2.90
C THR A 11 10.03 10.63 -3.23
N THR A 12 10.40 9.34 -3.17
CA THR A 12 9.50 8.21 -3.51
C THR A 12 8.33 8.00 -2.54
N GLY A 13 8.16 8.87 -1.55
CA GLY A 13 7.17 8.71 -0.49
C GLY A 13 7.47 7.54 0.46
N PRO A 14 6.52 7.18 1.33
CA PRO A 14 6.65 6.06 2.26
C PRO A 14 6.77 4.71 1.53
N ALA A 15 7.57 3.81 2.08
CA ALA A 15 7.89 2.51 1.49
C ALA A 15 6.75 1.48 1.63
N HIS A 16 5.54 1.82 1.16
CA HIS A 16 4.33 1.00 1.31
C HIS A 16 4.47 -0.40 0.70
N GLY A 17 5.13 -0.54 -0.45
CA GLY A 17 5.39 -1.84 -1.08
C GLY A 17 6.27 -2.78 -0.24
N LYS A 18 6.94 -2.28 0.81
CA LYS A 18 7.75 -3.08 1.75
C LYS A 18 7.05 -3.30 3.09
N ILE A 19 5.81 -2.83 3.27
CA ILE A 19 5.17 -2.79 4.59
C ILE A 19 4.97 -4.18 5.21
N LEU A 20 4.64 -5.20 4.39
CA LEU A 20 4.53 -6.58 4.85
C LEU A 20 5.89 -7.16 5.30
N ARG A 21 7.00 -6.52 4.93
CA ARG A 21 8.33 -6.92 5.41
C ARG A 21 8.77 -6.14 6.65
N THR A 22 8.37 -4.88 6.78
CA THR A 22 8.89 -3.97 7.80
C THR A 22 8.00 -3.85 9.03
N ASN A 23 6.71 -4.15 8.93
CA ASN A 23 5.79 -4.17 10.06
C ASN A 23 5.43 -5.63 10.45
N PRO A 24 5.82 -6.12 11.63
CA PRO A 24 5.57 -7.51 12.05
C PRO A 24 4.09 -7.91 12.08
N ALA A 25 3.18 -7.02 12.47
CA ALA A 25 1.75 -7.32 12.51
C ALA A 25 1.16 -7.46 11.10
N LEU A 26 1.59 -6.61 10.16
CA LEU A 26 1.16 -6.73 8.78
C LEU A 26 1.82 -7.93 8.09
N ARG A 27 3.07 -8.25 8.43
CA ARG A 27 3.71 -9.50 8.01
C ARG A 27 2.88 -10.72 8.39
N SER A 28 2.44 -10.82 9.65
CA SER A 28 1.66 -11.99 10.10
C SER A 28 0.32 -12.13 9.38
N LEU A 29 -0.33 -11.01 9.00
CA LEU A 29 -1.54 -11.06 8.17
C LEU A 29 -1.24 -11.53 6.75
N GLY A 30 -0.11 -11.12 6.18
CA GLY A 30 0.36 -11.61 4.88
C GLY A 30 0.70 -13.10 4.91
N ASP A 31 1.42 -13.55 5.93
CA ASP A 31 1.79 -14.95 6.13
C ASP A 31 0.54 -15.84 6.36
N ALA A 32 -0.50 -15.28 6.99
CA ALA A 32 -1.81 -15.92 7.14
C ALA A 32 -2.67 -15.90 5.86
N GLY A 33 -2.20 -15.30 4.76
CA GLY A 33 -2.94 -15.20 3.50
C GLY A 33 -4.14 -14.26 3.55
N LEU A 34 -4.19 -13.32 4.51
CA LEU A 34 -5.31 -12.38 4.66
C LEU A 34 -5.12 -11.08 3.88
N ILE A 35 -3.87 -10.71 3.58
CA ILE A 35 -3.56 -9.49 2.82
C ILE A 35 -2.42 -9.74 1.84
N ARG A 36 -2.37 -8.94 0.78
CA ARG A 36 -1.25 -8.91 -0.18
C ARG A 36 -0.95 -7.48 -0.61
N ILE A 37 0.24 -7.25 -1.16
CA ILE A 37 0.57 -5.98 -1.81
C ILE A 37 -0.28 -5.83 -3.08
N ASP A 38 -0.72 -4.60 -3.38
CA ASP A 38 -1.43 -4.30 -4.62
C ASP A 38 -0.52 -4.45 -5.86
N SER A 39 -1.12 -4.50 -7.05
CA SER A 39 -0.36 -4.71 -8.31
C SER A 39 0.60 -3.57 -8.66
N HIS A 40 0.44 -2.40 -8.05
CA HIS A 40 1.25 -1.20 -8.28
C HIS A 40 2.34 -1.03 -7.19
N GLY A 41 2.34 -1.86 -6.15
CA GLY A 41 3.27 -1.73 -5.02
C GLY A 41 3.03 -0.51 -4.13
N LEU A 42 1.84 0.09 -4.18
CA LEU A 42 1.52 1.35 -3.50
C LEU A 42 0.92 1.15 -2.09
N GLY A 43 0.63 -0.08 -1.71
CA GLY A 43 -0.01 -0.45 -0.45
C GLY A 43 -0.54 -1.88 -0.46
N ILE A 44 -1.65 -2.10 0.25
CA ILE A 44 -2.34 -3.38 0.37
C ILE A 44 -3.46 -3.43 -0.69
N ALA A 45 -3.62 -4.58 -1.35
CA ALA A 45 -4.72 -4.80 -2.28
C ALA A 45 -6.05 -4.56 -1.56
N THR A 46 -6.81 -3.57 -2.04
CA THR A 46 -8.01 -3.06 -1.39
C THR A 46 -9.16 -2.95 -2.39
N GLY A 47 -10.34 -3.45 -2.02
CA GLY A 47 -11.56 -3.30 -2.81
C GLY A 47 -12.12 -1.88 -2.74
N ARG A 48 -13.03 -1.53 -3.65
CA ARG A 48 -13.71 -0.22 -3.63
C ARG A 48 -14.61 -0.02 -2.40
N ASP A 49 -14.96 -1.09 -1.70
CA ASP A 49 -15.66 -1.10 -0.41
C ASP A 49 -14.69 -1.01 0.80
N SER A 50 -13.42 -0.67 0.55
CA SER A 50 -12.34 -0.56 1.54
C SER A 50 -11.96 -1.86 2.24
N ARG A 51 -12.41 -3.02 1.76
CA ARG A 51 -11.98 -4.31 2.31
C ARG A 51 -10.64 -4.76 1.74
N ALA A 52 -9.86 -5.46 2.55
CA ALA A 52 -8.67 -6.15 2.04
C ALA A 52 -9.07 -7.19 0.99
N VAL A 53 -8.28 -7.30 -0.07
CA VAL A 53 -8.45 -8.34 -1.10
C VAL A 53 -7.40 -9.41 -0.87
N GLY A 54 -7.88 -10.63 -0.68
CA GLY A 54 -7.04 -11.80 -0.44
C GLY A 54 -6.18 -12.20 -1.65
N PRO A 55 -5.31 -13.20 -1.47
CA PRO A 55 -4.54 -13.83 -2.54
C PRO A 55 -5.40 -14.46 -3.65
N ASP A 56 -6.60 -14.91 -3.30
CA ASP A 56 -7.61 -15.46 -4.21
C ASP A 56 -8.37 -14.40 -5.01
N GLY A 57 -8.18 -13.12 -4.68
CA GLY A 57 -8.88 -12.00 -5.32
C GLY A 57 -10.21 -11.66 -4.68
N GLU A 58 -10.60 -12.32 -3.60
CA GLU A 58 -11.87 -12.07 -2.91
C GLU A 58 -11.70 -11.10 -1.72
N PRO A 59 -12.73 -10.30 -1.39
CA PRO A 59 -12.71 -9.46 -0.20
C PRO A 59 -12.67 -10.31 1.09
N VAL A 60 -11.76 -9.98 2.00
CA VAL A 60 -11.69 -10.64 3.32
C VAL A 60 -12.76 -10.07 4.26
N PRO A 61 -13.70 -10.88 4.75
CA PRO A 61 -14.77 -10.38 5.62
C PRO A 61 -14.22 -9.76 6.91
N GLY A 62 -14.71 -8.56 7.25
CA GLY A 62 -14.36 -7.87 8.49
C GLY A 62 -12.97 -7.22 8.51
N LEU A 63 -12.19 -7.31 7.44
CA LEU A 63 -10.86 -6.71 7.34
C LEU A 63 -10.86 -5.50 6.41
N PHE A 64 -10.67 -4.30 6.97
CA PHE A 64 -10.73 -3.04 6.23
C PHE A 64 -9.36 -2.37 6.19
N ILE A 65 -9.05 -1.73 5.05
CA ILE A 65 -7.84 -0.94 4.84
C ILE A 65 -8.24 0.53 4.78
N ALA A 66 -7.66 1.32 5.68
CA ALA A 66 -7.91 2.76 5.76
C ALA A 66 -6.62 3.55 5.53
N GLY A 67 -6.75 4.71 4.90
CA GLY A 67 -5.64 5.65 4.73
C GLY A 67 -4.61 5.19 3.68
N PRO A 68 -3.34 5.60 3.81
CA PRO A 68 -2.37 5.57 2.71
C PRO A 68 -2.04 4.19 2.14
N LEU A 69 -2.30 3.12 2.89
CA LEU A 69 -2.12 1.74 2.42
C LEU A 69 -3.17 1.31 1.39
N ALA A 70 -4.25 2.07 1.18
CA ALA A 70 -5.23 1.82 0.12
C ALA A 70 -4.95 2.62 -1.17
N ARG A 71 -3.77 3.27 -1.28
CA ARG A 71 -3.39 4.14 -2.40
C ARG A 71 -3.47 3.46 -3.76
N GLY A 72 -3.16 2.17 -3.86
CA GLY A 72 -3.29 1.41 -5.11
C GLY A 72 -4.72 1.39 -5.68
N THR A 73 -5.73 1.62 -4.83
CA THR A 73 -7.16 1.62 -5.20
C THR A 73 -7.73 3.02 -5.33
N PHE A 74 -7.44 3.92 -4.38
CA PHE A 74 -8.08 5.24 -4.32
C PHE A 74 -7.19 6.39 -4.77
N GLY A 75 -5.91 6.16 -5.07
CA GLY A 75 -4.98 7.21 -5.47
C GLY A 75 -4.45 8.01 -4.26
N GLU A 76 -4.33 9.33 -4.42
CA GLU A 76 -3.77 10.21 -3.37
C GLU A 76 -4.65 10.17 -2.10
N LEU A 77 -4.05 9.78 -0.97
CA LEU A 77 -4.71 9.63 0.34
C LEU A 77 -3.88 10.26 1.48
N MET A 78 -2.82 11.01 1.16
CA MET A 78 -1.91 11.63 2.13
C MET A 78 -1.98 13.15 2.18
N GLY A 79 -2.86 13.76 1.38
CA GLY A 79 -3.28 15.14 1.52
C GLY A 79 -2.51 16.08 0.60
N LEU A 80 -3.08 16.32 -0.58
CA LEU A 80 -3.31 17.69 -1.01
C LEU A 80 -4.83 17.92 -0.86
N PRO A 81 -5.30 18.80 0.05
CA PRO A 81 -6.70 19.21 0.10
C PRO A 81 -7.26 19.65 -1.27
N GLU A 82 -6.38 20.09 -2.17
CA GLU A 82 -6.69 20.63 -3.49
C GLU A 82 -6.96 19.54 -4.56
N VAL A 83 -6.62 18.27 -4.31
CA VAL A 83 -6.71 17.18 -5.30
C VAL A 83 -8.03 16.40 -5.22
N ALA A 84 -8.81 16.57 -4.15
CA ALA A 84 -10.07 15.84 -3.94
C ALA A 84 -11.29 16.44 -4.68
N ARG A 85 -11.09 17.38 -5.61
CA ARG A 85 -12.17 18.06 -6.34
C ARG A 85 -12.34 17.56 -7.77
#